data_AF-A0A1E4B7A3-F1
#
_entry.id   AF-A0A1E4B7A3-F1
#
_cell.length_a   1.000
_cell.length_b   1.000
_cell.length_c   1.000
_cell.angle_alpha   90.00
_cell.angle_beta   90.00
_cell.angle_gamma   90.00
#
_symmetry.space_group_name_H-M   'P 1'
#
loop_
_entity.id
_entity.type
_entity.pdbx_description
1 polymer ?
#
loop_
_entity_poly.entity_id
_entity_poly.type
_entity_poly.pdbx_seq_one_letter_code
_entity_poly.pdbx_strand_id
1 'polypeptide(L)'
;MFWPVLLGLGCLIAGIGLARRRGHEHGRREPSRLSAFGPTFVGAALAAFAGVHFTAAAAIAQLVPAFLPAPLAIAYLVGVAHLAAALSFVTRRYVVWSSIGLALMFALFALLMDLPAAMARPSGRLGWILAARQSIFAVGALALFATETKGRWPHASRQVAMIARFWTAAVLVFYGTDHLLHPTLSPGVPSTMPIAAWIPLPHVMGYGTGILLLACGIAMLITRLAGAAAARCGELMTLLTVVLYVPQFYIARDVGARVTAINFVFDTLLFAGTVLMISNAILATKVHDTTDA
;
A
#
# COMPACT_ATOMS: atom_id res chain seq x y z
N MET A 1 13.98 7.58 -16.80
CA MET A 1 13.49 7.01 -15.53
C MET A 1 12.95 8.02 -14.50
N PHE A 2 13.07 9.34 -14.71
CA PHE A 2 12.56 10.32 -13.73
C PHE A 2 11.04 10.57 -13.83
N TRP A 3 10.44 10.34 -14.99
CA TRP A 3 9.01 10.56 -15.22
C TRP A 3 8.07 9.77 -14.28
N PRO A 4 8.30 8.48 -13.96
CA PRO A 4 7.51 7.77 -12.95
C PRO A 4 7.48 8.49 -11.59
N VAL A 5 8.64 9.00 -11.15
CA VAL A 5 8.74 9.77 -9.89
C VAL A 5 7.97 11.08 -10.00
N LEU A 6 8.10 11.79 -11.12
CA LEU A 6 7.36 13.04 -11.37
C LEU A 6 5.85 12.82 -11.40
N LEU A 7 5.38 11.72 -11.99
CA LEU A 7 3.97 11.32 -11.96
C LEU A 7 3.49 11.08 -10.52
N GLY A 8 4.23 10.28 -9.76
CA GLY A 8 3.88 9.99 -8.37
C GLY A 8 3.85 11.24 -7.49
N LEU A 9 4.89 12.07 -7.57
CA LEU A 9 4.98 13.35 -6.84
C LEU A 9 3.90 14.34 -7.29
N GLY A 10 3.62 14.43 -8.59
CA GLY A 10 2.57 15.27 -9.14
C GLY A 10 1.19 14.88 -8.59
N CYS A 11 0.87 13.59 -8.58
CA CYS A 11 -0.36 13.08 -7.97
C CYS A 11 -0.41 13.30 -6.45
N LEU A 12 0.71 13.15 -5.74
CA LEU A 12 0.80 13.43 -4.31
C LEU A 12 0.49 14.91 -4.00
N ILE A 13 1.18 15.83 -4.68
CA ILE A 13 1.02 17.27 -4.51
C ILE A 13 -0.40 17.69 -4.88
N ALA A 14 -0.91 17.24 -6.03
CA ALA A 14 -2.28 17.52 -6.47
C ALA A 14 -3.32 17.00 -5.47
N GLY A 15 -3.13 15.77 -4.97
CA GLY A 15 -4.03 15.16 -3.99
C GLY A 15 -4.06 15.90 -2.66
N ILE A 16 -2.91 16.32 -2.14
CA ILE A 16 -2.83 17.16 -0.93
C ILE A 16 -3.51 18.52 -1.18
N GLY A 17 -3.22 19.17 -2.30
CA GLY A 17 -3.82 20.45 -2.66
C GLY A 17 -5.34 20.40 -2.78
N LEU A 18 -5.87 19.37 -3.47
CA LEU A 18 -7.31 19.15 -3.61
C LEU A 18 -7.96 18.79 -2.27
N ALA A 19 -7.31 18.00 -1.42
CA ALA A 19 -7.82 17.67 -0.09
C ALA A 19 -7.94 18.92 0.80
N ARG A 20 -6.94 19.80 0.78
CA ARG A 20 -6.97 21.08 1.50
C ARG A 20 -8.09 21.99 1.01
N ARG A 21 -8.26 22.15 -0.30
CA ARG A 21 -9.34 22.95 -0.90
C ARG A 21 -10.73 22.48 -0.46
N ARG A 22 -10.99 21.17 -0.53
CA ARG A 22 -12.27 20.58 -0.08
C ARG A 22 -12.51 20.83 1.42
N GLY A 23 -11.47 20.78 2.25
CA GLY A 23 -11.57 21.07 3.68
C GLY A 23 -12.00 22.51 3.97
N HIS A 24 -11.41 23.48 3.26
CA HIS A 24 -11.79 24.89 3.34
C HIS A 24 -13.24 25.13 2.89
N GLU A 25 -13.67 24.52 1.78
CA GLU A 25 -15.03 24.68 1.24
C GLU A 25 -16.13 24.17 2.20
N HIS A 26 -15.85 23.11 2.97
CA HIS A 26 -16.85 22.50 3.86
C HIS A 26 -16.82 23.05 5.29
N GLY A 27 -16.05 24.11 5.57
CA GLY A 27 -15.95 24.72 6.91
C GLY A 27 -15.42 23.77 8.00
N ARG A 28 -14.87 22.60 7.62
CA ARG A 28 -14.33 21.61 8.55
C ARG A 28 -12.88 21.98 8.83
N ARG A 29 -12.55 22.23 10.10
CA ARG A 29 -11.16 22.25 10.60
C ARG A 29 -10.42 21.02 10.06
N GLU A 30 -9.14 21.24 9.71
CA GLU A 30 -8.25 20.36 8.92
C GLU A 30 -8.50 18.85 9.10
N PRO A 31 -8.25 18.01 8.06
CA PRO A 31 -8.19 16.57 8.23
C PRO A 31 -7.00 16.21 9.14
N SER A 32 -7.20 16.32 10.45
CA SER A 32 -6.17 16.26 11.49
C SER A 32 -5.64 14.84 11.73
N ARG A 33 -5.92 13.89 10.83
CA ARG A 33 -5.42 12.53 10.88
C ARG A 33 -4.89 12.13 9.52
N LEU A 34 -3.66 11.62 9.52
CA LEU A 34 -2.98 11.07 8.35
C LEU A 34 -3.86 10.05 7.59
N SER A 35 -4.76 9.36 8.30
CA SER A 35 -5.75 8.44 7.72
C SER A 35 -6.58 9.02 6.58
N ALA A 36 -6.84 10.34 6.56
CA ALA A 36 -7.57 11.00 5.49
C ALA A 36 -6.81 11.04 4.15
N PHE A 37 -5.48 10.92 4.19
CA PHE A 37 -4.61 10.95 3.01
C PHE A 37 -4.35 9.56 2.41
N GLY A 38 -4.95 8.49 2.97
CA GLY A 38 -4.78 7.12 2.47
C GLY A 38 -4.99 6.97 0.95
N PRO A 39 -6.13 7.40 0.38
CA PRO A 39 -6.36 7.36 -1.06
C PRO A 39 -5.35 8.20 -1.87
N THR A 40 -4.85 9.30 -1.32
CA THR A 40 -3.84 10.15 -1.96
C THR A 40 -2.48 9.45 -2.01
N PHE A 41 -2.08 8.77 -0.94
CA PHE A 41 -0.82 8.01 -0.91
C PHE A 41 -0.87 6.82 -1.86
N VAL A 42 -1.97 6.07 -1.84
CA VAL A 42 -2.22 5.00 -2.83
C VAL A 42 -2.18 5.58 -4.24
N GLY A 43 -2.92 6.65 -4.51
CA GLY A 43 -2.94 7.25 -5.85
C GLY A 43 -1.57 7.72 -6.33
N ALA A 44 -0.76 8.34 -5.47
CA ALA A 44 0.60 8.73 -5.79
C ALA A 44 1.48 7.53 -6.16
N ALA A 45 1.42 6.45 -5.38
CA ALA A 45 2.17 5.23 -5.68
C ALA A 45 1.71 4.57 -6.98
N LEU A 46 0.40 4.46 -7.21
CA LEU A 46 -0.14 3.89 -8.46
C LEU A 46 0.25 4.73 -9.68
N ALA A 47 0.29 6.06 -9.57
CA ALA A 47 0.76 6.93 -10.66
C ALA A 47 2.24 6.69 -11.00
N ALA A 48 3.08 6.49 -9.98
CA ALA A 48 4.47 6.10 -10.21
C ALA A 48 4.59 4.73 -10.86
N PHE A 49 3.87 3.72 -10.37
CA PHE A 49 3.86 2.39 -10.97
C PHE A 49 3.31 2.40 -12.39
N ALA A 50 2.29 3.20 -12.71
CA ALA A 50 1.85 3.40 -14.09
C ALA A 50 2.99 3.91 -14.98
N GLY A 51 3.76 4.88 -14.51
CA GLY A 51 4.96 5.35 -15.21
C GLY A 51 5.99 4.23 -15.41
N VAL A 52 6.21 3.37 -14.41
CA VAL A 52 7.09 2.20 -14.54
C VAL A 52 6.55 1.22 -15.59
N HIS A 53 5.25 0.94 -15.59
CA HIS A 53 4.59 0.10 -16.59
C HIS A 53 4.75 0.63 -18.01
N PHE A 54 4.67 1.95 -18.23
CA PHE A 54 4.86 2.54 -19.55
C PHE A 54 6.32 2.61 -20.00
N THR A 55 7.25 2.72 -19.06
CA THR A 55 8.69 2.87 -19.38
C THR A 55 9.43 1.55 -19.46
N ALA A 56 8.99 0.54 -18.70
CA ALA A 56 9.64 -0.77 -18.60
C ALA A 56 8.67 -1.92 -18.95
N ALA A 57 7.68 -1.66 -19.82
CA ALA A 57 6.64 -2.62 -20.20
C ALA A 57 7.21 -3.99 -20.61
N ALA A 58 8.28 -4.00 -21.41
CA ALA A 58 8.91 -5.23 -21.88
C ALA A 58 9.54 -6.06 -20.75
N ALA A 59 10.13 -5.41 -19.74
CA ALA A 59 10.66 -6.10 -18.57
C ALA A 59 9.53 -6.64 -17.68
N ILE A 60 8.47 -5.85 -17.50
CA ILE A 60 7.29 -6.27 -16.72
C ILE A 60 6.54 -7.40 -17.42
N ALA A 61 6.48 -7.41 -18.74
CA ALA A 61 5.84 -8.47 -19.51
C ALA A 61 6.46 -9.85 -19.22
N GLN A 62 7.75 -9.91 -18.85
CA GLN A 62 8.42 -11.16 -18.46
C GLN A 62 7.91 -11.73 -17.12
N LEU A 63 7.26 -10.90 -16.31
CA LEU A 63 6.65 -11.33 -15.04
C LEU A 63 5.25 -11.92 -15.25
N VAL A 64 4.59 -11.64 -16.38
CA VAL A 64 3.24 -12.14 -16.66
C VAL A 64 3.30 -13.66 -16.81
N PRO A 65 2.42 -14.43 -16.14
CA PRO A 65 2.38 -15.88 -16.26
C PRO A 65 2.28 -16.35 -17.71
N ALA A 66 3.08 -17.37 -18.06
CA ALA A 66 3.21 -17.86 -19.43
C ALA A 66 1.90 -18.38 -20.05
N PHE A 67 0.91 -18.77 -19.23
CA PHE A 67 -0.40 -19.21 -19.71
C PHE A 67 -1.32 -18.04 -20.13
N LEU A 68 -0.98 -16.79 -19.79
CA LEU A 68 -1.76 -15.62 -20.22
C LEU A 68 -1.26 -15.12 -21.58
N PRO A 69 -2.17 -14.83 -22.52
CA PRO A 69 -1.79 -14.32 -23.83
C PRO A 69 -1.35 -12.86 -23.77
N ALA A 70 -0.57 -12.43 -24.76
CA ALA A 70 -0.19 -11.03 -24.98
C ALA A 70 0.38 -10.32 -23.72
N PRO A 71 1.48 -10.82 -23.14
CA PRO A 71 2.03 -10.30 -21.88
C PRO A 71 2.41 -8.82 -21.93
N LEU A 72 2.85 -8.31 -23.10
CA LEU A 72 3.13 -6.89 -23.28
C LEU A 72 1.85 -6.03 -23.23
N ALA A 73 0.76 -6.49 -23.84
CA ALA A 73 -0.53 -5.79 -23.78
C ALA A 73 -1.06 -5.76 -22.34
N ILE A 74 -0.91 -6.85 -21.59
CA ILE A 74 -1.24 -6.93 -20.17
C ILE A 74 -0.41 -5.91 -19.36
N ALA A 75 0.90 -5.83 -19.59
CA ALA A 75 1.76 -4.87 -18.91
C ALA A 75 1.29 -3.42 -19.13
N TYR A 76 0.92 -3.05 -20.35
CA TYR A 76 0.36 -1.72 -20.64
C TYR A 76 -1.04 -1.50 -20.05
N LEU A 77 -1.93 -2.50 -20.14
CA LEU A 77 -3.27 -2.45 -19.57
C LEU A 77 -3.23 -2.19 -18.07
N VAL A 78 -2.35 -2.90 -17.35
CA VAL A 78 -2.12 -2.70 -15.93
C VAL A 78 -1.62 -1.28 -15.66
N GLY A 79 -0.70 -0.75 -16.46
CA GLY A 79 -0.25 0.65 -16.34
C GLY A 79 -1.39 1.67 -16.50
N VAL A 80 -2.27 1.48 -17.48
CA VAL A 80 -3.45 2.32 -17.70
C VAL A 80 -4.42 2.23 -16.51
N ALA A 81 -4.68 1.02 -16.01
CA ALA A 81 -5.54 0.79 -14.85
C ALA A 81 -4.99 1.48 -13.58
N HIS A 82 -3.67 1.39 -13.35
CA HIS A 82 -3.00 2.09 -12.26
C HIS A 82 -3.16 3.62 -12.37
N LEU A 83 -2.93 4.20 -13.56
CA LEU A 83 -3.08 5.64 -13.77
C LEU A 83 -4.54 6.09 -13.59
N ALA A 84 -5.49 5.32 -14.11
CA ALA A 84 -6.92 5.61 -13.95
C ALA A 84 -7.34 5.59 -12.47
N ALA A 85 -6.89 4.58 -11.71
CA ALA A 85 -7.13 4.49 -10.28
C ALA A 85 -6.46 5.65 -9.51
N ALA A 86 -5.24 6.04 -9.88
CA ALA A 86 -4.54 7.17 -9.29
C ALA A 86 -5.32 8.48 -9.44
N LEU A 87 -5.74 8.80 -10.68
CA LEU A 87 -6.51 10.01 -10.97
C LEU A 87 -7.88 9.98 -10.28
N SER A 88 -8.54 8.83 -10.26
CA SER A 88 -9.80 8.61 -9.54
C SER A 88 -9.68 8.93 -8.04
N PHE A 89 -8.66 8.38 -7.37
CA PHE A 89 -8.46 8.58 -5.93
C PHE A 89 -8.05 10.00 -5.58
N VAL A 90 -7.17 10.63 -6.38
CA VAL A 90 -6.71 12.02 -6.20
C VAL A 90 -7.88 13.01 -6.38
N THR A 91 -8.63 12.87 -7.48
CA THR A 91 -9.77 13.74 -7.80
C THR A 91 -11.04 13.40 -7.04
N ARG A 92 -11.07 12.26 -6.34
CA ARG A 92 -12.25 11.69 -5.64
C ARG A 92 -13.44 11.52 -6.59
N ARG A 93 -13.18 11.12 -7.83
CA ARG A 93 -14.20 10.82 -8.86
C ARG A 93 -14.09 9.36 -9.28
N TYR A 94 -15.22 8.67 -9.42
CA TYR A 94 -15.26 7.24 -9.75
C TYR A 94 -14.54 6.32 -8.74
N VAL A 95 -14.38 6.77 -7.49
CA VAL A 95 -13.64 6.04 -6.44
C VAL A 95 -14.19 4.63 -6.23
N VAL A 96 -15.52 4.48 -6.22
CA VAL A 96 -16.19 3.17 -6.08
C VAL A 96 -15.73 2.19 -7.16
N TRP A 97 -15.81 2.58 -8.43
CA TRP A 97 -15.40 1.71 -9.54
C TRP A 97 -13.90 1.43 -9.57
N SER A 98 -13.08 2.45 -9.33
CA SER A 98 -11.63 2.26 -9.29
C SER A 98 -11.19 1.40 -8.10
N SER A 99 -11.84 1.52 -6.95
CA SER A 99 -11.49 0.74 -5.75
C SER A 99 -11.83 -0.74 -5.91
N ILE A 100 -12.99 -1.10 -6.46
CA ILE A 100 -13.33 -2.51 -6.71
C ILE A 100 -12.47 -3.11 -7.84
N GLY A 101 -12.20 -2.34 -8.89
CA GLY A 101 -11.33 -2.77 -9.99
C GLY A 101 -9.89 -2.99 -9.53
N LEU A 102 -9.37 -2.09 -8.68
CA LEU A 102 -8.04 -2.23 -8.08
C LEU A 102 -7.97 -3.42 -7.12
N ALA A 103 -9.02 -3.65 -6.32
CA ALA A 103 -9.11 -4.81 -5.43
C ALA A 103 -9.05 -6.12 -6.23
N LEU A 104 -9.83 -6.21 -7.31
CA LEU A 104 -9.82 -7.37 -8.20
C LEU A 104 -8.45 -7.57 -8.85
N MET A 105 -7.84 -6.50 -9.38
CA MET A 105 -6.54 -6.57 -10.03
C MET A 105 -5.45 -7.11 -9.09
N PHE A 106 -5.33 -6.57 -7.86
CA PHE A 106 -4.35 -7.06 -6.90
C PHE A 106 -4.66 -8.48 -6.39
N ALA A 107 -5.94 -8.84 -6.26
CA ALA A 107 -6.32 -10.22 -5.94
C ALA A 107 -5.89 -11.20 -7.05
N LEU A 108 -6.04 -10.81 -8.32
CA LEU A 108 -5.57 -11.60 -9.45
C LEU A 108 -4.04 -11.74 -9.46
N PHE A 109 -3.29 -10.68 -9.14
CA PHE A 109 -1.83 -10.79 -8.99
C PHE A 109 -1.44 -11.77 -7.88
N ALA A 110 -2.08 -11.65 -6.72
CA ALA A 110 -1.84 -12.57 -5.61
C ALA A 110 -2.14 -14.03 -6.01
N LEU A 111 -3.28 -14.30 -6.65
CA LEU A 111 -3.75 -15.66 -6.93
C LEU A 111 -3.10 -16.31 -8.16
N LEU A 112 -2.80 -15.52 -9.20
CA LEU A 112 -2.30 -16.04 -10.47
C LEU A 112 -0.77 -15.98 -10.58
N MET A 113 -0.10 -15.15 -9.77
CA MET A 113 1.34 -14.92 -9.85
C MET A 113 2.05 -15.25 -8.55
N ASP A 114 1.75 -14.52 -7.48
CA ASP A 114 2.59 -14.56 -6.28
C ASP A 114 2.37 -15.82 -5.43
N LEU A 115 1.11 -16.25 -5.25
CA LEU A 115 0.79 -17.46 -4.51
C LEU A 115 1.30 -18.72 -5.23
N PRO A 116 1.10 -18.90 -6.56
CA PRO A 116 1.74 -19.99 -7.28
C PRO A 116 3.27 -19.97 -7.17
N ALA A 117 3.90 -18.79 -7.25
CA ALA A 117 5.35 -18.66 -7.07
C ALA A 117 5.82 -19.06 -5.66
N ALA A 118 5.05 -18.71 -4.62
CA ALA A 118 5.30 -19.11 -3.23
C ALA A 118 5.15 -20.63 -3.05
N MET A 119 4.12 -21.22 -3.64
CA MET A 119 3.87 -22.67 -3.57
C MET A 119 4.91 -23.49 -4.34
N ALA A 120 5.44 -22.96 -5.45
CA ALA A 120 6.49 -23.62 -6.22
C ALA A 120 7.82 -23.71 -5.46
N ARG A 121 8.07 -22.78 -4.51
CA ARG A 121 9.25 -22.80 -3.62
C ARG A 121 8.84 -22.42 -2.19
N PRO A 122 8.23 -23.34 -1.42
CA PRO A 122 7.65 -23.02 -0.11
C PRO A 122 8.65 -22.50 0.93
N SER A 123 9.91 -22.91 0.84
CA SER A 123 11.02 -22.41 1.68
C SER A 123 11.50 -21.01 1.28
N GLY A 124 11.12 -20.54 0.09
CA GLY A 124 11.47 -19.23 -0.44
C GLY A 124 10.58 -18.14 0.14
N ARG A 125 11.18 -17.19 0.85
CA ARG A 125 10.46 -16.08 1.50
C ARG A 125 9.80 -15.11 0.52
N LEU A 126 10.46 -14.80 -0.60
CA LEU A 126 10.04 -13.74 -1.50
C LEU A 126 8.62 -13.96 -2.06
N GLY A 127 8.27 -15.19 -2.46
CA GLY A 127 6.92 -15.50 -2.96
C GLY A 127 5.84 -15.21 -1.92
N TRP A 128 6.06 -15.64 -0.67
CA TRP A 128 5.13 -15.37 0.44
C TRP A 128 5.03 -13.87 0.78
N ILE A 129 6.15 -13.15 0.75
CA ILE A 129 6.19 -11.70 0.96
C ILE A 129 5.34 -10.99 -0.09
N LEU A 130 5.51 -11.33 -1.37
CA LEU A 130 4.77 -10.73 -2.47
C LEU A 130 3.28 -11.10 -2.44
N ALA A 131 2.94 -12.35 -2.12
CA ALA A 131 1.54 -12.78 -1.98
C ALA A 131 0.83 -12.05 -0.85
N ALA A 132 1.49 -11.91 0.31
CA ALA A 132 1.00 -11.10 1.42
C ALA A 132 0.84 -9.62 1.03
N ARG A 133 1.76 -9.09 0.21
CA ARG A 133 1.74 -7.70 -0.27
C ARG A 133 0.57 -7.42 -1.20
N GLN A 134 0.37 -8.23 -2.24
CA GLN A 134 -0.73 -7.99 -3.17
C GLN A 134 -2.08 -8.23 -2.51
N SER A 135 -2.20 -9.23 -1.64
CA SER A 135 -3.45 -9.49 -0.93
C SER A 135 -3.83 -8.35 0.02
N ILE A 136 -2.88 -7.73 0.73
CA ILE A 136 -3.20 -6.55 1.55
C ILE A 136 -3.57 -5.33 0.70
N PHE A 137 -2.94 -5.13 -0.47
CA PHE A 137 -3.35 -4.06 -1.39
C PHE A 137 -4.76 -4.27 -1.93
N ALA A 138 -5.12 -5.51 -2.26
CA ALA A 138 -6.48 -5.87 -2.66
C ALA A 138 -7.49 -5.57 -1.55
N VAL A 139 -7.19 -6.00 -0.32
CA VAL A 139 -8.02 -5.79 0.87
C VAL A 139 -8.16 -4.30 1.21
N GLY A 140 -7.09 -3.51 1.11
CA GLY A 140 -7.19 -2.07 1.37
C GLY A 140 -7.99 -1.33 0.31
N ALA A 141 -7.87 -1.71 -0.96
CA ALA A 141 -8.74 -1.19 -2.02
C ALA A 141 -10.22 -1.52 -1.74
N LEU A 142 -10.52 -2.74 -1.30
CA LEU A 142 -11.86 -3.14 -0.86
C LEU A 142 -12.34 -2.36 0.38
N ALA A 143 -11.44 -2.03 1.31
CA ALA A 143 -11.76 -1.20 2.46
C ALA A 143 -12.15 0.24 2.07
N LEU A 144 -11.51 0.81 1.03
CA LEU A 144 -11.95 2.09 0.45
C LEU A 144 -13.32 1.96 -0.23
N PHE A 145 -13.54 0.90 -1.01
CA PHE A 145 -14.85 0.62 -1.60
C PHE A 145 -15.97 0.59 -0.55
N ALA A 146 -15.75 -0.17 0.53
CA ALA A 146 -16.70 -0.26 1.66
C ALA A 146 -16.94 1.09 2.32
N THR A 147 -15.89 1.90 2.51
CA THR A 147 -16.02 3.24 3.10
C THR A 147 -16.91 4.16 2.27
N GLU A 148 -16.79 4.11 0.93
CA GLU A 148 -17.58 4.94 0.01
C GLU A 148 -19.00 4.41 -0.20
N THR A 149 -19.24 3.12 0.01
CA THR A 149 -20.55 2.47 -0.19
C THR A 149 -21.33 2.20 1.09
N LYS A 150 -20.76 2.53 2.26
CA LYS A 150 -21.36 2.25 3.58
C LYS A 150 -22.80 2.72 3.76
N GLY A 151 -23.18 3.85 3.16
CA GLY A 151 -24.55 4.38 3.25
C GLY A 151 -25.57 3.56 2.46
N ARG A 152 -25.11 2.82 1.44
CA ARG A 152 -25.95 1.91 0.66
C ARG A 152 -25.95 0.51 1.25
N TRP A 153 -24.78 0.01 1.65
CA TRP A 153 -24.58 -1.36 2.14
C TRP A 153 -23.82 -1.40 3.48
N PRO A 154 -24.47 -1.04 4.60
CA PRO A 154 -23.80 -0.93 5.91
C PRO A 154 -23.27 -2.29 6.42
N HIS A 155 -24.06 -3.35 6.30
CA HIS A 155 -23.69 -4.71 6.73
C HIS A 155 -22.46 -5.24 5.98
N ALA A 156 -22.47 -5.15 4.64
CA ALA A 156 -21.33 -5.57 3.81
C ALA A 156 -20.07 -4.75 4.12
N SER A 157 -20.23 -3.44 4.36
CA SER A 157 -19.10 -2.56 4.72
C SER A 157 -18.48 -2.93 6.07
N ARG A 158 -19.31 -3.32 7.05
CA ARG A 158 -18.86 -3.85 8.33
C ARG A 158 -18.09 -5.17 8.16
N GLN A 159 -18.59 -6.08 7.34
CA GLN A 159 -17.91 -7.34 7.03
C GLN A 159 -16.54 -7.11 6.37
N VAL A 160 -16.48 -6.23 5.37
CA VAL A 160 -15.21 -5.86 4.71
C VAL A 160 -14.23 -5.26 5.72
N ALA A 161 -14.67 -4.35 6.59
CA ALA A 161 -13.80 -3.77 7.61
C ALA A 161 -13.26 -4.83 8.60
N MET A 162 -14.08 -5.83 8.97
CA MET A 162 -13.65 -6.95 9.80
C MET A 162 -12.63 -7.84 9.09
N ILE A 163 -12.90 -8.24 7.84
CA ILE A 163 -11.95 -9.02 7.03
C ILE A 163 -10.64 -8.26 6.88
N ALA A 164 -10.72 -6.97 6.53
CA ALA A 164 -9.55 -6.14 6.32
C ALA A 164 -8.70 -6.02 7.59
N ARG A 165 -9.35 -5.90 8.74
CA ARG A 165 -8.69 -5.87 10.04
C ARG A 165 -7.91 -7.15 10.33
N PHE A 166 -8.56 -8.32 10.25
CA PHE A 166 -7.91 -9.59 10.58
C PHE A 166 -6.82 -9.95 9.57
N TRP A 167 -7.06 -9.73 8.28
CA TRP A 167 -6.07 -9.97 7.23
C TRP A 167 -4.83 -9.09 7.42
N THR A 168 -5.04 -7.79 7.65
CA THR A 168 -3.94 -6.85 7.90
C THR A 168 -3.17 -7.22 9.15
N ALA A 169 -3.85 -7.60 10.24
CA ALA A 169 -3.19 -8.06 11.46
C ALA A 169 -2.26 -9.26 11.18
N ALA A 170 -2.74 -10.25 10.41
CA ALA A 170 -1.93 -11.42 10.02
C ALA A 170 -0.71 -11.03 9.17
N VAL A 171 -0.89 -10.15 8.18
CA VAL A 171 0.22 -9.66 7.32
C VAL A 171 1.25 -8.88 8.15
N LEU A 172 0.82 -8.03 9.09
CA LEU A 172 1.73 -7.28 9.95
C LEU A 172 2.50 -8.17 10.92
N VAL A 173 1.87 -9.21 11.47
CA VAL A 173 2.55 -10.22 12.29
C VAL A 173 3.57 -10.99 11.46
N PHE A 174 3.21 -11.40 10.24
CA PHE A 174 4.11 -12.08 9.31
C PHE A 174 5.31 -11.19 8.96
N TYR A 175 5.09 -9.94 8.53
CA TYR A 175 6.16 -9.01 8.19
C TYR A 175 7.01 -8.64 9.40
N GLY A 176 6.39 -8.43 10.56
CA GLY A 176 7.12 -8.20 11.81
C GLY A 176 8.07 -9.35 12.13
N THR A 177 7.58 -10.58 12.04
CA THR A 177 8.38 -11.79 12.24
C THR A 177 9.52 -11.90 11.21
N ASP A 178 9.25 -11.61 9.94
CA ASP A 178 10.26 -11.65 8.87
C ASP A 178 11.42 -10.68 9.14
N HIS A 179 11.13 -9.46 9.61
CA HIS A 179 12.14 -8.46 10.01
C HIS A 179 12.93 -8.87 11.25
N LEU A 180 12.30 -9.52 12.23
CA LEU A 180 12.99 -10.03 13.42
C LEU A 180 13.98 -11.16 13.07
N LEU A 181 13.62 -12.01 12.11
CA LEU A 181 14.49 -13.08 11.62
C LEU A 181 15.59 -12.56 10.68
N HIS A 182 15.36 -11.44 9.99
CA HIS A 182 16.28 -10.89 8.99
C HIS A 182 16.50 -9.37 9.15
N PRO A 183 17.09 -8.94 10.28
CA PRO A 183 17.18 -7.53 10.65
C PRO A 183 18.13 -6.69 9.78
N THR A 184 18.89 -7.31 8.87
CA THR A 184 19.80 -6.63 7.95
C THR A 184 19.16 -6.28 6.61
N LEU A 185 17.92 -6.72 6.38
CA LEU A 185 17.19 -6.44 5.14
C LEU A 185 16.41 -5.12 5.25
N SER A 186 16.02 -4.58 4.11
CA SER A 186 15.35 -3.28 4.03
C SER A 186 14.03 -3.26 4.84
N PRO A 187 13.85 -2.32 5.79
CA PRO A 187 12.74 -2.32 6.74
C PRO A 187 11.42 -1.79 6.15
N GLY A 188 10.27 -2.29 6.59
CA GLY A 188 8.96 -1.84 6.14
C GLY A 188 8.22 -2.96 5.41
N VAL A 189 7.97 -2.80 4.11
CA VAL A 189 7.57 -3.93 3.26
C VAL A 189 8.79 -4.84 3.07
N PRO A 190 8.76 -6.10 3.55
CA PRO A 190 9.93 -6.97 3.50
C PRO A 190 10.49 -7.14 2.09
N SER A 191 11.81 -7.33 2.02
CA SER A 191 12.57 -7.39 0.79
C SER A 191 13.73 -8.36 0.96
N THR A 192 14.31 -8.81 -0.15
CA THR A 192 15.57 -9.56 -0.16
C THR A 192 16.79 -8.65 -0.25
N MET A 193 16.61 -7.34 -0.40
CA MET A 193 17.71 -6.39 -0.50
C MET A 193 18.19 -5.96 0.89
N PRO A 194 19.51 -5.84 1.08
CA PRO A 194 20.07 -5.30 2.31
C PRO A 194 19.62 -3.86 2.52
N ILE A 195 19.49 -3.46 3.78
CA ILE A 195 19.27 -2.07 4.15
C ILE A 195 20.43 -1.19 3.64
N ALA A 196 20.13 0.07 3.27
CA ALA A 196 21.12 0.94 2.66
C ALA A 196 22.31 1.23 3.60
N ALA A 197 23.52 1.18 3.07
CA ALA A 197 24.77 1.25 3.85
C ALA A 197 24.99 2.55 4.63
N TRP A 198 24.31 3.64 4.26
CA TRP A 198 24.42 4.94 4.94
C TRP A 198 23.64 5.00 6.26
N ILE A 199 22.74 4.04 6.51
CA ILE A 199 21.90 4.05 7.71
C ILE A 199 22.73 3.60 8.90
N PRO A 200 22.86 4.43 9.95
CA PRO A 200 23.55 4.01 11.16
C PRO A 200 22.75 2.90 11.84
N LEU A 201 23.45 1.89 12.38
CA LEU A 201 22.86 0.79 13.16
C LEU A 201 21.75 0.02 12.40
N PRO A 202 22.06 -0.60 11.25
CA PRO A 202 21.08 -1.30 10.41
C PRO A 202 20.24 -2.34 11.17
N HIS A 203 20.86 -3.08 12.09
CA HIS A 203 20.17 -4.08 12.92
C HIS A 203 19.10 -3.45 13.83
N VAL A 204 19.37 -2.27 14.41
CA VAL A 204 18.41 -1.59 15.29
C VAL A 204 17.18 -1.16 14.50
N MET A 205 17.38 -0.68 13.27
CA MET A 205 16.28 -0.33 12.37
C MET A 205 15.44 -1.54 11.95
N GLY A 206 16.09 -2.66 11.61
CA GLY A 206 15.40 -3.91 11.27
C GLY A 206 14.59 -4.46 12.44
N TYR A 207 15.22 -4.64 13.62
CA TYR A 207 14.52 -5.11 14.82
C TYR A 207 13.42 -4.14 15.26
N GLY A 208 13.70 -2.84 15.29
CA GLY A 208 12.72 -1.82 15.69
C GLY A 208 11.50 -1.84 14.78
N THR A 209 11.69 -1.94 13.47
CA THR A 209 10.59 -2.06 12.51
C THR A 209 9.80 -3.35 12.71
N GLY A 210 10.50 -4.48 12.90
CA GLY A 210 9.87 -5.77 13.17
C GLY A 210 9.00 -5.77 14.43
N ILE A 211 9.51 -5.22 15.54
CA ILE A 211 8.78 -5.08 16.81
C ILE A 211 7.55 -4.20 16.62
N LEU A 212 7.69 -3.04 15.97
CA LEU A 212 6.57 -2.12 15.77
C LEU A 212 5.48 -2.71 14.87
N LEU A 213 5.84 -3.46 13.82
CA LEU A 213 4.87 -4.14 12.96
C LEU A 213 4.15 -5.25 13.69
N LEU A 214 4.88 -6.07 14.46
CA LEU A 214 4.30 -7.12 15.29
C LEU A 214 3.35 -6.53 16.34
N ALA A 215 3.76 -5.46 17.02
CA ALA A 215 2.92 -4.75 17.98
C ALA A 215 1.66 -4.16 17.34
N CYS A 216 1.76 -3.55 16.16
CA CYS A 216 0.60 -3.06 15.41
C CYS A 216 -0.35 -4.21 15.02
N GLY A 217 0.19 -5.32 14.51
CA GLY A 217 -0.59 -6.50 14.14
C GLY A 217 -1.35 -7.10 15.33
N ILE A 218 -0.67 -7.30 16.46
CA ILE A 218 -1.30 -7.82 17.69
C ILE A 218 -2.34 -6.82 18.23
N ALA A 219 -2.02 -5.52 18.27
CA ALA A 219 -2.95 -4.49 18.72
C ALA A 219 -4.19 -4.41 17.81
N MET A 220 -4.07 -4.72 16.52
CA MET A 220 -5.21 -4.82 15.61
C MET A 220 -6.17 -5.96 15.97
N LEU A 221 -5.74 -7.00 16.67
CA LEU A 221 -6.64 -8.05 17.18
C LEU A 221 -7.50 -7.58 18.36
N ILE A 222 -7.13 -6.46 18.99
CA ILE A 222 -7.89 -5.84 20.08
C ILE A 222 -8.86 -4.80 19.49
N THR A 223 -10.17 -5.06 19.59
CA THR A 223 -11.24 -4.30 18.91
C THR A 223 -11.15 -2.79 19.14
N ARG A 224 -10.88 -2.38 20.39
CA ARG A 224 -10.77 -0.98 20.79
C ARG A 224 -9.55 -0.26 20.18
N LEU A 225 -8.48 -0.98 19.88
CA LEU A 225 -7.22 -0.43 19.38
C LEU A 225 -7.09 -0.52 17.86
N ALA A 226 -7.91 -1.33 17.19
CA ALA A 226 -7.67 -1.71 15.79
C ALA A 226 -7.55 -0.54 14.82
N GLY A 227 -8.47 0.44 14.86
CA GLY A 227 -8.39 1.61 13.99
C GLY A 227 -7.15 2.47 14.26
N ALA A 228 -6.77 2.62 15.54
CA ALA A 228 -5.59 3.39 15.93
C ALA A 228 -4.29 2.66 15.58
N ALA A 229 -4.20 1.36 15.80
CA ALA A 229 -3.06 0.53 15.45
C ALA A 229 -2.79 0.54 13.93
N ALA A 230 -3.84 0.42 13.12
CA ALA A 230 -3.73 0.58 11.66
C ALA A 230 -3.22 1.99 11.29
N ALA A 231 -3.74 3.06 11.93
CA ALA A 231 -3.25 4.41 11.68
C ALA A 231 -1.76 4.57 12.02
N ARG A 232 -1.32 4.07 13.19
CA ARG A 232 0.09 4.11 13.61
C ARG A 232 1.00 3.31 12.69
N CYS A 233 0.54 2.17 12.17
CA CYS A 233 1.27 1.42 11.16
C CYS A 233 1.41 2.22 9.85
N GLY A 234 0.34 2.90 9.41
CA GLY A 234 0.40 3.79 8.26
C GLY A 234 1.37 4.97 8.45
N GLU A 235 1.39 5.56 9.65
CA GLU A 235 2.36 6.59 10.04
C GLU A 235 3.80 6.07 10.01
N LEU A 236 4.05 4.89 10.57
CA LEU A 236 5.37 4.23 10.54
C LEU A 236 5.84 4.03 9.08
N MET A 237 4.98 3.52 8.21
CA MET A 237 5.32 3.29 6.80
C MET A 237 5.58 4.60 6.05
N THR A 238 4.82 5.65 6.38
CA THR A 238 5.04 7.00 5.85
C THR A 238 6.39 7.55 6.31
N LEU A 239 6.73 7.36 7.59
CA LEU A 239 8.01 7.77 8.16
C LEU A 239 9.17 7.04 7.48
N LEU A 240 9.08 5.71 7.32
CA LEU A 240 10.09 4.93 6.60
C LEU A 240 10.24 5.39 5.14
N THR A 241 9.13 5.68 4.46
CA THR A 241 9.16 6.24 3.10
C THR A 241 9.98 7.53 3.04
N VAL A 242 9.69 8.48 3.92
CA VAL A 242 10.32 9.82 3.90
C VAL A 242 11.75 9.80 4.43
N VAL A 243 12.02 9.09 5.52
CA VAL A 243 13.32 9.12 6.21
C VAL A 243 14.32 8.16 5.60
N LEU A 244 13.87 7.03 5.07
CA LEU A 244 14.76 5.99 4.56
C LEU A 244 14.83 6.02 3.03
N TYR A 245 13.67 5.88 2.38
CA TYR A 245 13.62 5.56 0.96
C TYR A 245 13.76 6.77 0.06
N VAL A 246 13.24 7.93 0.46
CA VAL A 246 13.44 9.18 -0.29
C VAL A 246 14.93 9.58 -0.32
N PRO A 247 15.68 9.60 0.81
CA PRO A 247 17.13 9.83 0.77
C PRO A 247 17.87 8.78 -0.06
N GLN A 248 17.51 7.50 0.04
CA GLN A 248 18.10 6.43 -0.75
C GLN A 248 17.97 6.69 -2.26
N PHE A 249 16.84 7.24 -2.72
CA PHE A 249 16.64 7.63 -4.12
C PHE A 249 17.64 8.72 -4.57
N TYR A 250 17.91 9.73 -3.75
CA TYR A 250 18.85 10.80 -4.08
C TYR A 250 20.33 10.37 -4.01
N ILE A 251 20.64 9.39 -3.15
CA ILE A 251 22.01 8.85 -3.01
C ILE A 251 22.35 7.88 -4.16
N ALA A 252 21.36 7.20 -4.74
CA ALA A 252 21.54 6.19 -5.78
C ALA A 252 22.26 6.75 -7.03
N ARG A 253 23.43 6.20 -7.34
CA ARG A 253 24.30 6.70 -8.42
C ARG A 253 24.04 6.02 -9.76
N ASP A 254 23.86 4.70 -9.77
CA ASP A 254 23.58 3.93 -10.98
C ASP A 254 22.09 3.77 -11.27
N VAL A 255 21.77 3.30 -12.46
CA VAL A 255 20.39 3.16 -12.96
C VAL A 255 19.64 2.06 -12.18
N GLY A 256 20.29 0.95 -11.87
CA GLY A 256 19.67 -0.17 -11.14
C GLY A 256 19.27 0.24 -9.72
N ALA A 257 20.19 0.85 -8.98
CA ALA A 257 19.93 1.35 -7.63
C ALA A 257 18.79 2.40 -7.60
N ARG A 258 18.67 3.25 -8.63
CA ARG A 258 17.56 4.20 -8.74
C ARG A 258 16.22 3.49 -8.94
N VAL A 259 16.14 2.47 -9.79
CA VAL A 259 14.91 1.67 -9.97
C VAL A 259 14.50 1.01 -8.65
N THR A 260 15.46 0.40 -7.96
CA THR A 260 15.22 -0.21 -6.65
C THR A 260 14.73 0.80 -5.63
N ALA A 261 15.32 2.00 -5.58
CA ALA A 261 14.89 3.06 -4.67
C ALA A 261 13.47 3.57 -5.02
N ILE A 262 13.13 3.72 -6.31
CA ILE A 262 11.77 4.07 -6.74
C ILE A 262 10.77 3.03 -6.24
N ASN A 263 11.06 1.74 -6.43
CA ASN A 263 10.20 0.67 -5.96
C ASN A 263 10.02 0.74 -4.44
N PHE A 264 11.09 0.96 -3.67
CA PHE A 264 10.97 1.08 -2.22
C PHE A 264 10.15 2.28 -1.76
N VAL A 265 10.35 3.45 -2.36
CA VAL A 265 9.57 4.65 -2.04
C VAL A 265 8.09 4.39 -2.27
N PHE A 266 7.73 3.90 -3.45
CA PHE A 266 6.32 3.78 -3.83
C PHE A 266 5.65 2.51 -3.31
N ASP A 267 6.35 1.39 -3.11
CA ASP A 267 5.79 0.21 -2.42
C ASP A 267 5.46 0.54 -0.96
N THR A 268 6.39 1.23 -0.27
CA THR A 268 6.18 1.59 1.15
C THR A 268 5.12 2.67 1.29
N LEU A 269 5.05 3.64 0.37
CA LEU A 269 3.98 4.64 0.34
C LEU A 269 2.62 4.03 0.01
N LEU A 270 2.58 3.08 -0.93
CA LEU A 270 1.36 2.33 -1.25
C LEU A 270 0.86 1.59 -0.02
N PHE A 271 1.74 0.86 0.66
CA PHE A 271 1.41 0.16 1.90
C PHE A 271 0.93 1.10 3.00
N ALA A 272 1.60 2.25 3.17
CA ALA A 272 1.13 3.29 4.09
C ALA A 272 -0.31 3.71 3.77
N GLY A 273 -0.58 4.08 2.51
CA GLY A 273 -1.91 4.49 2.07
C GLY A 273 -2.98 3.40 2.25
N THR A 274 -2.65 2.15 1.92
CA THR A 274 -3.51 0.98 2.08
C THR A 274 -3.93 0.78 3.54
N VAL A 275 -2.99 0.80 4.49
CA VAL A 275 -3.32 0.60 5.91
C VAL A 275 -4.07 1.80 6.49
N LEU A 276 -3.80 3.03 6.00
CA LEU A 276 -4.58 4.22 6.36
C LEU A 276 -6.04 4.14 5.86
N MET A 277 -6.28 3.60 4.65
CA MET A 277 -7.62 3.32 4.15
C MET A 277 -8.35 2.27 5.00
N ILE A 278 -7.64 1.20 5.42
CA ILE A 278 -8.18 0.17 6.33
C ILE A 278 -8.54 0.76 7.70
N SER A 279 -7.66 1.61 8.25
CA SER A 279 -7.91 2.35 9.49
C SER A 279 -9.22 3.14 9.39
N ASN A 280 -9.41 3.88 8.28
CA ASN A 280 -10.62 4.66 8.06
C ASN A 280 -11.87 3.78 7.96
N ALA A 281 -11.80 2.63 7.28
CA ALA A 281 -12.92 1.69 7.18
C ALA A 281 -13.33 1.14 8.57
N ILE A 282 -12.37 0.73 9.39
CA ILE A 282 -12.61 0.23 10.75
C ILE A 282 -13.24 1.31 11.64
N LEU A 283 -12.73 2.54 11.56
CA LEU A 283 -13.24 3.66 12.35
C LEU A 283 -14.64 4.09 11.88
N ALA A 284 -14.90 4.08 10.58
CA ALA A 284 -16.18 4.47 10.00
C ALA A 284 -17.33 3.52 10.40
N THR A 285 -17.04 2.22 10.56
CA THR A 285 -18.06 1.24 10.98
C THR A 285 -18.37 1.31 12.47
N LYS A 286 -17.41 1.74 13.30
CA LYS A 286 -17.59 1.86 14.76
C LYS A 286 -18.50 3.02 15.16
N VAL A 287 -18.50 4.11 14.39
CA VAL A 287 -19.38 5.29 14.64
C VAL A 287 -20.86 4.95 14.45
N HIS A 288 -21.17 4.03 13.53
CA HIS A 288 -22.54 3.61 13.29
C HIS A 288 -23.12 2.81 14.47
N ASP A 289 -22.30 1.99 15.13
CA ASP A 289 -22.74 1.21 16.29
C ASP A 289 -23.09 2.09 17.51
N THR A 290 -22.55 3.30 17.58
CA THR A 290 -22.86 4.25 18.67
C THR A 290 -24.07 5.14 18.41
N THR A 291 -24.55 5.24 17.16
CA THR A 291 -25.76 6.02 16.82
C THR A 291 -27.03 5.19 16.84
N ASP A 292 -26.90 3.87 16.80
CA ASP A 292 -28.02 2.93 16.75
C ASP A 292 -28.28 2.23 18.12
N ALA A 293 -27.57 2.66 19.18
CA ALA A 293 -27.70 2.21 20.57
C ALA A 293 -28.28 3.31 21.45
#